data_AF-A0A920A1L7-F1
#
_entry.id   AF-A0A920A1L7-F1
#
_cell.length_a   1.000
_cell.length_b   1.000
_cell.length_c   1.000
_cell.angle_alpha   90.00
_cell.angle_beta   90.00
_cell.angle_gamma   90.00
#
_symmetry.space_group_name_H-M   'P 1'
#
loop_
_entity.id
_entity.type
_entity.pdbx_description
1 polymer ?
#
loop_
_entity_poly.entity_id
_entity_poly.type
_entity_poly.pdbx_seq_one_letter_code
_entity_poly.pdbx_strand_id
1 'polypeptide(L)'
;MKNVAILGASGFVGQEIIKICLNHPHVKIVALSANKSAGETVQIHDSVGIQTPLKYKSYEDINFSSIDYVFNCLPNENLHKR
;
A
#
# COMPACT_ATOMS: atom_id res chain seq x y z
N MET A 1 14.78 0.08 9.34
CA MET A 1 13.40 0.03 8.82
C MET A 1 13.34 0.86 7.56
N LYS A 2 12.75 0.34 6.48
CA LYS A 2 12.56 1.06 5.20
C LYS A 2 11.08 1.36 4.99
N ASN A 3 10.78 2.61 4.62
CA ASN A 3 9.43 3.09 4.40
C ASN A 3 8.99 2.74 2.98
N VAL A 4 7.88 2.03 2.85
CA VAL A 4 7.37 1.60 1.54
C VAL A 4 5.96 2.14 1.28
N ALA A 5 5.71 2.44 0.01
CA ALA A 5 4.38 2.69 -0.51
C ALA A 5 3.96 1.60 -1.49
N ILE A 6 2.68 1.25 -1.47
CA ILE A 6 2.10 0.27 -2.39
C ILE A 6 1.03 1.00 -3.21
N LEU A 7 1.24 1.07 -4.53
CA LEU A 7 0.28 1.64 -5.47
C LEU A 7 -0.63 0.56 -6.02
N GLY A 8 -1.93 0.81 -6.12
CA GLY A 8 -2.88 -0.26 -6.50
C GLY A 8 -3.08 -1.27 -5.38
N ALA A 9 -3.07 -0.81 -4.13
CA ALA A 9 -3.08 -1.60 -2.91
C ALA A 9 -4.35 -2.46 -2.75
N SER A 10 -5.48 -2.05 -3.33
CA SER A 10 -6.75 -2.81 -3.27
C SER A 10 -6.82 -3.97 -4.26
N GLY A 11 -5.90 -4.07 -5.22
CA GLY A 11 -5.83 -5.18 -6.17
C GLY A 11 -5.27 -6.45 -5.55
N PHE A 12 -5.40 -7.58 -6.24
CA PHE A 12 -4.91 -8.88 -5.77
C PHE A 12 -3.42 -8.85 -5.41
N VAL A 13 -2.57 -8.37 -6.32
CA VAL A 13 -1.12 -8.25 -6.08
C VAL A 13 -0.84 -7.28 -4.93
N GLY A 14 -1.55 -6.15 -4.86
CA GLY A 14 -1.41 -5.17 -3.78
C GLY A 14 -1.67 -5.80 -2.41
N GLN A 15 -2.75 -6.56 -2.27
CA GLN A 15 -3.11 -7.25 -1.03
C GLN A 15 -2.07 -8.30 -0.60
N GLU A 16 -1.49 -9.06 -1.54
CA GLU A 16 -0.43 -10.01 -1.21
C GLU A 16 0.88 -9.31 -0.80
N ILE A 17 1.25 -8.21 -1.46
CA ILE A 17 2.41 -7.41 -1.05
C ILE A 17 2.20 -6.79 0.33
N ILE A 18 0.98 -6.36 0.67
CA ILE A 18 0.65 -5.89 2.01
C ILE A 18 0.92 -6.99 3.04
N LYS A 19 0.42 -8.20 2.85
CA LYS A 19 0.63 -9.34 3.77
C LYS A 19 2.12 -9.65 3.96
N ILE A 20 2.89 -9.66 2.87
CA ILE A 20 4.35 -9.87 2.93
C ILE A 20 5.01 -8.75 3.74
N CYS A 21 4.70 -7.49 3.45
CA CYS A 21 5.31 -6.34 4.13
C CYS A 21 4.95 -6.27 5.62
N LEU A 22 3.72 -6.64 6.01
CA LEU A 22 3.29 -6.65 7.41
C LEU A 22 4.05 -7.70 8.25
N ASN A 23 4.51 -8.78 7.63
CA ASN A 23 5.31 -9.81 8.28
C ASN A 23 6.83 -9.62 8.09
N HIS A 24 7.27 -8.53 7.47
CA HIS A 24 8.68 -8.32 7.13
C HIS A 24 9.42 -7.48 8.20
N PRO A 25 10.53 -7.97 8.78
CA PRO A 25 11.16 -7.36 9.96
C PRO A 25 11.77 -5.97 9.72
N HIS A 26 12.11 -5.64 8.46
CA HIS A 26 12.82 -4.40 8.11
C HIS A 26 12.01 -3.42 7.26
N VAL A 27 10.72 -3.68 7.03
CA VAL A 27 9.87 -2.86 6.16
C VAL A 27 8.70 -2.30 6.96
N LYS A 28 8.34 -1.05 6.68
CA LYS A 28 7.16 -0.39 7.23
C LYS A 28 6.32 0.18 6.11
N ILE A 29 5.07 -0.23 6.03
CA ILE A 29 4.08 0.37 5.13
C ILE A 29 3.73 1.76 5.66
N VAL A 30 3.93 2.79 4.84
CA VAL A 30 3.60 4.19 5.19
C VAL A 30 2.52 4.80 4.30
N ALA A 31 2.24 4.18 3.14
CA ALA A 31 1.16 4.60 2.25
C ALA A 31 0.62 3.42 1.41
N LEU A 32 -0.70 3.42 1.21
CA LEU A 32 -1.42 2.46 0.38
C LEU A 32 -2.33 3.25 -0.57
N SER A 33 -2.06 3.22 -1.87
CA SER A 33 -2.90 3.92 -2.85
C SER A 33 -4.02 3.03 -3.37
N ALA A 34 -5.25 3.53 -3.30
CA ALA A 34 -6.39 2.98 -4.04
C ALA A 34 -7.41 4.08 -4.29
N ASN A 35 -7.32 4.78 -5.43
CA ASN A 35 -8.13 5.98 -5.71
C ASN A 35 -9.64 5.75 -5.54
N LYS A 36 -10.17 4.61 -6.00
CA LYS A 36 -11.60 4.30 -5.89
C LYS A 36 -12.07 3.99 -4.47
N SER A 37 -11.15 3.65 -3.57
CA SER A 37 -11.42 3.24 -2.19
C SER A 37 -10.72 4.16 -1.18
N ALA A 38 -10.33 5.37 -1.59
CA ALA A 38 -9.63 6.31 -0.73
C ALA A 38 -10.47 6.64 0.52
N GLY A 39 -9.83 6.60 1.69
CA GLY A 39 -10.49 6.79 2.98
C GLY A 39 -11.10 5.51 3.58
N GLU A 40 -11.32 4.45 2.80
CA GLU A 40 -11.76 3.16 3.30
C GLU A 40 -10.67 2.45 4.10
N THR A 41 -11.08 1.70 5.12
CA THR A 41 -10.19 0.86 5.91
C THR A 41 -9.79 -0.37 5.10
N VAL A 42 -8.48 -0.63 5.04
CA VAL A 42 -7.92 -1.80 4.38
C VAL A 42 -8.39 -3.05 5.11
N GLN A 43 -9.16 -3.87 4.40
CA GLN A 43 -9.55 -5.19 4.86
C GLN A 43 -8.48 -6.18 4.44
N ILE A 44 -7.69 -6.63 5.40
CA ILE A 44 -6.69 -7.68 5.19
C ILE A 44 -7.21 -8.91 5.90
N HIS A 45 -7.58 -9.92 5.13
CA HIS A 45 -7.88 -11.23 5.68
C HIS A 45 -6.55 -11.93 5.93
N ASP A 46 -6.06 -11.82 7.16
CA ASP A 46 -4.87 -12.54 7.61
C ASP A 46 -5.11 -13.12 9.01
N SER A 47 -4.54 -14.28 9.26
CA SER A 47 -4.75 -15.07 10.50
C SER A 47 -4.21 -14.38 11.75
N VAL A 48 -3.41 -13.32 11.58
CA VAL A 48 -2.57 -12.70 12.62
C VAL A 48 -3.20 -11.43 13.23
N GLY A 49 -4.41 -11.03 12.83
CA GLY A 49 -5.20 -10.03 13.56
C GLY A 49 -4.48 -8.70 13.80
N ILE A 50 -4.04 -8.04 12.72
CA ILE A 50 -3.30 -6.77 12.83
C ILE A 50 -4.24 -5.63 13.28
N GLN A 51 -3.86 -4.98 14.38
CA GLN A 51 -4.70 -4.07 15.19
C GLN A 51 -4.64 -2.58 14.80
N THR A 52 -4.08 -2.21 13.65
CA THR A 52 -4.12 -0.81 13.18
C THR A 52 -4.95 -0.70 11.92
N PRO A 53 -6.02 0.13 11.90
CA PRO A 53 -6.78 0.35 10.69
C PRO A 53 -5.93 1.18 9.73
N LEU A 54 -5.24 0.49 8.82
CA LEU A 54 -4.66 1.12 7.65
C LEU A 54 -5.80 1.64 6.78
N LYS A 55 -5.62 2.81 6.18
CA LYS A 55 -6.57 3.38 5.23
C LYS A 55 -5.92 3.56 3.88
N TYR A 56 -6.70 3.35 2.83
CA TYR A 56 -6.28 3.73 1.50
C TYR A 56 -6.24 5.26 1.35
N LYS A 57 -5.34 5.72 0.49
CA LYS A 57 -5.20 7.11 0.08
C LYS A 57 -5.38 7.22 -1.43
N SER A 58 -5.78 8.38 -1.91
CA SER A 58 -5.60 8.72 -3.31
C SER A 58 -4.10 8.88 -3.60
N TYR A 59 -3.69 8.65 -4.85
CA TYR A 59 -2.29 8.79 -5.26
C TYR A 59 -1.75 10.19 -4.94
N GLU A 60 -2.55 11.23 -5.16
CA GLU A 60 -2.16 12.64 -4.95
C GLU A 60 -1.88 12.96 -3.46
N ASP A 61 -2.48 12.20 -2.54
CA ASP A 61 -2.32 12.39 -1.09
C ASP A 61 -1.08 11.70 -0.52
N ILE A 62 -0.28 11.03 -1.37
CA ILE A 62 0.92 10.33 -0.94
C ILE A 62 2.12 11.28 -0.97
N ASN A 63 2.68 11.55 0.22
CA ASN A 63 3.95 12.24 0.33
C ASN A 63 5.12 11.28 0.08
N PHE A 64 5.69 11.33 -1.12
CA PHE A 64 6.85 10.51 -1.53
C PHE A 64 8.18 10.92 -0.90
N SER A 65 8.27 12.09 -0.24
CA SER A 65 9.53 12.58 0.33
C SER A 65 10.07 11.69 1.45
N SER A 66 9.21 10.92 2.12
CA SER A 66 9.57 10.02 3.22
C SER A 66 9.58 8.53 2.83
N ILE A 67 9.46 8.22 1.53
CA ILE A 67 9.34 6.84 1.02
C ILE A 67 10.67 6.40 0.42
N ASP A 68 11.20 5.26 0.87
CA ASP A 68 12.42 4.65 0.34
C ASP A 68 12.15 3.84 -0.94
N TYR A 69 11.05 3.08 -0.97
CA TYR A 69 10.69 2.20 -2.08
C TYR A 69 9.19 2.23 -2.40
N VAL A 70 8.86 1.99 -3.67
CA VAL A 70 7.47 1.90 -4.15
C VAL A 70 7.26 0.56 -4.83
N PHE A 71 6.23 -0.17 -4.39
CA PHE A 71 5.67 -1.28 -5.13
C PHE A 71 4.56 -0.76 -6.03
N ASN A 72 4.74 -0.83 -7.35
CA ASN A 72 3.69 -0.50 -8.29
C ASN A 72 2.89 -1.75 -8.65
N CYS A 73 1.66 -1.83 -8.16
CA CYS A 73 0.71 -2.91 -8.46
C CYS A 73 -0.46 -2.41 -9.33
N LEU A 74 -0.30 -1.27 -10.00
CA LEU A 74 -1.28 -0.76 -10.97
C LEU A 74 -1.18 -1.51 -12.30
N PRO A 75 -2.30 -1.66 -13.05
CA PRO A 75 -2.28 -2.17 -14.42
C PRO A 75 -1.35 -1.32 -15.32
N ASN A 76 -0.78 -1.95 -16.36
CA ASN A 76 0.18 -1.32 -17.28
C ASN A 76 -0.30 0.01 -17.88
N GLU A 77 -1.60 0.17 -18.12
CA GLU A 77 -2.21 1.38 -18.68
C GLU A 77 -2.26 2.56 -17.70
N ASN A 78 -2.11 2.29 -16.39
CA ASN A 78 -2.21 3.26 -15.31
C ASN A 78 -0.86 3.57 -14.65
N LEU A 79 0.25 3.28 -15.33
CA LEU A 79 1.55 3.73 -14.85
C LEU A 79 1.57 5.26 -14.91
N HIS A 80 1.50 5.91 -13.74
CA HIS A 80 1.64 7.36 -13.63
C HIS A 80 2.98 7.76 -14.27
N LYS A 81 2.89 8.44 -15.42
CA LYS A 81 4.05 9.01 -16.10
C LYS A 81 4.60 10.11 -15.21
N ARG A 82 5.90 10.06 -14.94
CA ARG A 82 6.64 11.10 -14.23
C ARG A 82 6.46 12.46 -14.89
#